data_AF-A0A2G6IYI0-F1
#
_entry.id   AF-A0A2G6IYI0-F1
#
_cell.length_a   1.000
_cell.length_b   1.000
_cell.length_c   1.000
_cell.angle_alpha   90.00
_cell.angle_beta   90.00
_cell.angle_gamma   90.00
#
_symmetry.space_group_name_H-M   'P 1'
#
loop_
_entity.id
_entity.type
_entity.pdbx_description
1 polymer ?
#
loop_
_entity_poly.entity_id
_entity_poly.type
_entity_poly.pdbx_seq_one_letter_code
_entity_poly.pdbx_strand_id
1 'polypeptide(L)'
;MASTDDPAPTEPMPPDELGRRLVYAMLLPAVRMALALGMPSKDLVRWAELAVYHEARRRNLKNHEIAEQLDVSVRKVAELSRRLKENFLSPDREHGLPRRIEFMLWAEPASAARIKQTFTDAAEAEIDEALATLEAQGRIRRTHKGRTVRYERVGAKAVLVQDQMLARIDGLNNLLGNVADVVHARFVAESPPESFARTISLRVRKDELRHLRSLYDDVLWEVLQRLDESAHAAPEDAETLSLSILWSPHAHLERLLEAGRDRDGEENDDV
;
A
#
# COMPACT_ATOMS: atom_id res chain seq x y z
N MET A 1 -36.50 16.66 -30.89
CA MET A 1 -35.71 17.64 -30.11
C MET A 1 -35.53 17.05 -28.73
N ALA A 2 -34.36 16.47 -28.45
CA ALA A 2 -34.04 15.94 -27.13
C ALA A 2 -33.44 17.09 -26.30
N SER A 3 -34.03 17.36 -25.14
CA SER A 3 -33.53 18.33 -24.16
C SER A 3 -32.22 17.80 -23.61
N THR A 4 -31.11 18.42 -24.00
CA THR A 4 -29.84 18.36 -23.26
C THR A 4 -30.01 19.22 -22.01
N ASP A 5 -30.53 18.62 -20.94
CA ASP A 5 -30.29 19.12 -19.59
C ASP A 5 -28.82 18.88 -19.29
N ASP A 6 -28.02 19.90 -19.58
CA ASP A 6 -26.65 20.01 -19.11
C ASP A 6 -26.73 20.08 -17.57
N PRO A 7 -26.20 19.09 -16.81
CA PRO A 7 -26.27 19.16 -15.36
C PRO A 7 -25.54 20.43 -14.92
N ALA A 8 -26.24 21.25 -14.13
CA ALA A 8 -25.72 22.50 -13.60
C ALA A 8 -24.30 22.29 -13.04
N PRO A 9 -23.36 23.24 -13.26
CA PRO A 9 -22.01 23.10 -12.76
C PRO A 9 -22.05 22.93 -11.25
N THR A 10 -21.72 21.72 -10.78
CA THR A 10 -21.53 21.43 -9.35
C THR A 10 -20.47 22.38 -8.83
N GLU A 11 -20.84 23.25 -7.89
CA GLU A 11 -19.89 24.10 -7.19
C GLU A 11 -18.72 23.26 -6.67
N PRO A 12 -17.47 23.74 -6.82
CA PRO A 12 -16.31 23.01 -6.33
C PRO A 12 -16.41 22.87 -4.81
N MET A 13 -16.31 21.63 -4.33
CA MET A 13 -16.37 21.32 -2.91
C MET A 13 -15.23 22.01 -2.15
N PRO A 14 -15.46 22.60 -0.97
CA PRO A 14 -14.41 23.19 -0.15
C PRO A 14 -13.29 22.18 0.16
N PRO A 15 -11.99 22.56 0.12
CA PRO A 15 -10.88 21.63 0.32
C PRO A 15 -10.93 20.85 1.63
N ASP A 16 -11.32 21.49 2.73
CA ASP A 16 -11.44 20.84 4.05
C ASP A 16 -12.55 19.80 4.09
N GLU A 17 -13.66 20.04 3.38
CA GLU A 17 -14.77 19.11 3.30
C GLU A 17 -14.40 17.90 2.44
N LEU A 18 -13.73 18.15 1.32
CA LEU A 18 -13.19 17.11 0.45
C LEU A 18 -12.21 16.22 1.22
N GLY A 19 -11.28 16.81 1.96
CA GLY A 19 -10.33 16.08 2.80
C GLY A 19 -11.02 15.16 3.81
N ARG A 20 -12.03 15.66 4.54
CA ARG A 20 -12.81 14.84 5.50
C ARG A 20 -13.55 13.69 4.82
N ARG A 21 -14.19 13.94 3.68
CA ARG A 21 -14.95 12.91 2.94
C ARG A 21 -14.03 11.83 2.36
N LEU A 22 -12.85 12.22 1.85
CA LEU A 22 -11.84 11.29 1.36
C LEU A 22 -11.30 10.41 2.48
N VAL A 23 -10.90 11.00 3.62
CA VAL A 23 -10.42 10.24 4.78
C VAL A 23 -11.50 9.30 5.30
N TYR A 24 -12.74 9.77 5.42
CA TYR A 24 -13.87 8.91 5.82
C TYR A 24 -14.06 7.73 4.86
N ALA A 25 -14.07 7.98 3.55
CA ALA A 25 -14.23 6.92 2.55
C ALA A 25 -13.09 5.88 2.63
N MET A 26 -11.86 6.32 2.87
CA MET A 26 -10.68 5.46 3.03
C MET A 26 -10.69 4.67 4.35
N LEU A 27 -11.35 5.17 5.39
CA LEU A 27 -11.50 4.46 6.67
C LEU A 27 -12.57 3.35 6.62
N LEU A 28 -13.57 3.46 5.74
CA LEU A 28 -14.66 2.48 5.67
C LEU A 28 -14.18 1.03 5.41
N PRO A 29 -13.25 0.75 4.49
CA PRO A 29 -12.67 -0.60 4.33
C PRO A 29 -12.04 -1.12 5.63
N ALA A 30 -11.29 -0.29 6.36
CA ALA A 30 -10.67 -0.67 7.62
C ALA A 30 -11.72 -0.96 8.70
N VAL A 31 -12.76 -0.14 8.80
CA VAL A 31 -13.89 -0.36 9.72
C VAL A 31 -14.62 -1.67 9.40
N ARG A 32 -14.90 -1.96 8.13
CA ARG A 32 -15.55 -3.20 7.71
C ARG A 32 -14.74 -4.43 8.11
N MET A 33 -13.42 -4.38 7.92
CA MET A 33 -12.52 -5.45 8.35
C MET A 33 -12.48 -5.59 9.87
N ALA A 34 -12.41 -4.47 10.60
CA ALA A 34 -12.42 -4.47 12.07
C ALA A 34 -13.71 -5.13 12.61
N LEU A 35 -14.87 -4.79 12.05
CA LEU A 35 -16.14 -5.41 12.42
C LEU A 35 -16.16 -6.92 12.09
N ALA A 36 -15.66 -7.32 10.93
CA ALA A 36 -15.59 -8.74 10.53
C ALA A 36 -14.68 -9.58 11.44
N LEU A 37 -13.71 -8.94 12.10
CA LEU A 37 -12.80 -9.55 13.06
C LEU A 37 -13.29 -9.42 14.51
N GLY A 38 -14.49 -8.89 14.75
CA GLY A 38 -15.03 -8.68 16.09
C GLY A 38 -14.28 -7.63 16.91
N MET A 39 -13.55 -6.71 16.25
CA MET A 39 -12.74 -5.71 16.94
C MET A 39 -13.61 -4.61 17.58
N PRO A 40 -13.43 -4.32 18.88
CA PRO A 40 -14.11 -3.20 19.53
C PRO A 40 -13.74 -1.86 18.91
N SER A 41 -14.70 -0.93 18.82
CA SER A 41 -14.48 0.42 18.29
C SER A 41 -13.36 1.19 19.01
N LYS A 42 -13.23 0.98 20.33
CA LYS A 42 -12.14 1.56 21.13
C LYS A 42 -10.76 1.10 20.68
N ASP A 43 -10.63 -0.15 20.23
CA ASP A 43 -9.36 -0.66 19.72
C ASP A 43 -9.08 -0.15 18.31
N LEU A 44 -10.11 -0.01 17.47
CA LEU A 44 -9.96 0.64 16.17
C LEU A 44 -9.42 2.09 16.29
N VAL A 45 -9.95 2.87 17.23
CA VAL A 45 -9.44 4.24 17.51
C VAL A 45 -7.98 4.19 17.94
N ARG A 46 -7.60 3.26 18.82
CA ARG A 46 -6.21 3.09 19.26
C ARG A 46 -5.28 2.71 18.12
N TRP A 47 -5.70 1.84 17.20
CA TRP A 47 -4.92 1.47 16.03
C TRP A 47 -4.81 2.62 15.03
N ALA A 48 -5.86 3.42 14.87
CA ALA A 48 -5.82 4.64 14.04
C ALA A 48 -4.83 5.66 14.62
N GLU A 49 -4.84 5.93 15.92
CA GLU A 49 -3.85 6.80 16.59
C GLU A 49 -2.42 6.29 16.36
N LEU A 50 -2.20 4.97 16.45
CA LEU A 50 -0.90 4.36 16.22
C LEU A 50 -0.46 4.46 14.75
N ALA A 51 -1.39 4.30 13.80
CA ALA A 51 -1.12 4.48 12.37
C ALA A 51 -0.74 5.93 12.04
N VAL A 52 -1.44 6.92 12.61
CA VAL A 52 -1.08 8.33 12.43
C VAL A 52 0.29 8.63 13.04
N TYR A 53 0.58 8.11 14.24
CA TYR A 53 1.92 8.21 14.84
C TYR A 53 3.01 7.61 13.94
N HIS A 54 2.76 6.42 13.38
CA HIS A 54 3.72 5.74 12.50
C HIS A 54 4.00 6.55 11.23
N GLU A 55 2.96 7.09 10.59
CA GLU A 55 3.08 7.96 9.42
C GLU A 55 3.84 9.26 9.75
N ALA A 56 3.52 9.90 10.88
CA ALA A 56 4.23 11.10 11.34
C ALA A 56 5.72 10.83 11.59
N ARG A 57 6.05 9.63 12.10
CA ARG A 57 7.44 9.18 12.26
C ARG A 57 8.15 8.94 10.94
N ARG A 58 7.49 8.37 9.94
CA ARG A 58 8.06 8.22 8.59
C ARG A 58 8.42 9.55 7.95
N ARG A 59 7.71 10.62 8.30
CA ARG A 59 8.02 12.00 7.88
C ARG A 59 9.12 12.67 8.70
N ASN A 60 9.83 11.91 9.55
CA ASN A 60 10.90 12.39 10.41
C ASN A 60 10.50 13.46 11.43
N LEU A 61 9.22 13.51 11.81
CA LEU A 61 8.75 14.43 12.84
C LEU A 61 9.27 14.03 14.22
N LYS A 62 9.63 15.04 15.01
CA LYS A 62 10.06 14.93 16.41
C LYS A 62 8.83 14.74 17.30
N ASN A 63 9.03 14.15 18.48
CA ASN A 63 7.94 13.83 19.40
C ASN A 63 7.07 15.04 19.79
N HIS A 64 7.62 16.26 19.82
CA HIS A 64 6.83 17.45 20.13
C HIS A 64 5.97 17.90 18.95
N GLU A 65 6.48 17.83 17.72
CA GLU A 65 5.74 18.12 16.49
C GLU A 65 4.60 17.09 16.30
N ILE A 66 4.86 15.83 16.63
CA ILE A 66 3.82 14.77 16.61
C ILE A 66 2.75 15.04 17.68
N ALA A 67 3.14 15.49 18.87
CA ALA A 67 2.19 15.81 19.95
C ALA A 67 1.24 16.95 19.54
N GLU A 68 1.79 18.00 18.92
CA GLU A 68 1.04 19.13 18.39
C GLU A 68 0.11 18.72 17.23
N GLN A 69 0.63 17.96 16.26
CA GLN A 69 -0.15 17.52 15.10
C GLN A 69 -1.31 16.58 15.48
N LEU A 70 -1.12 15.73 16.47
CA LEU A 70 -2.14 14.81 16.97
C LEU A 70 -3.10 15.45 17.99
N ASP A 71 -2.80 16.67 18.46
CA ASP A 71 -3.47 17.31 19.59
C ASP A 71 -3.50 16.40 20.84
N VAL A 72 -2.34 15.79 21.17
CA VAL A 72 -2.18 14.90 22.32
C VAL A 72 -0.97 15.25 23.16
N SER A 73 -0.96 14.78 24.41
CA SER A 73 0.19 14.96 25.29
C SER A 73 1.44 14.23 24.79
N VAL A 74 2.63 14.77 25.10
CA VAL A 74 3.93 14.10 24.87
C VAL A 74 3.98 12.71 25.55
N ARG A 75 3.28 12.54 26.68
CA ARG A 75 3.12 11.24 27.35
C ARG A 75 2.43 10.21 26.45
N LYS A 76 1.36 10.61 25.75
CA LYS A 76 0.66 9.76 24.78
C LYS A 76 1.56 9.41 23.59
N VAL A 77 2.36 10.36 23.11
CA VAL A 77 3.35 10.10 22.04
C VAL A 77 4.39 9.06 22.47
N ALA A 78 4.88 9.12 23.71
CA ALA A 78 5.79 8.12 24.25
C ALA A 78 5.13 6.73 24.36
N GLU A 79 3.85 6.67 24.75
CA GLU A 79 3.06 5.44 24.76
C GLU A 79 2.91 4.84 23.36
N LEU A 80 2.57 5.66 22.36
CA LEU A 80 2.45 5.23 20.96
C LEU A 80 3.80 4.74 20.42
N SER A 81 4.90 5.41 20.75
CA SER A 81 6.26 4.97 20.41
C SER A 81 6.58 3.59 20.96
N ARG A 82 6.26 3.34 22.23
CA ARG A 82 6.46 2.03 22.88
C ARG A 82 5.59 0.96 22.21
N ARG A 83 4.30 1.25 21.99
CA ARG A 83 3.36 0.32 21.34
C ARG A 83 3.76 -0.02 19.91
N LEU A 84 4.29 0.95 19.14
CA LEU A 84 4.78 0.69 17.78
C LEU A 84 5.93 -0.32 17.82
N LYS A 85 6.86 -0.14 18.77
CA LYS A 85 7.99 -1.04 18.99
C LYS A 85 7.57 -2.46 19.38
N GLU A 86 6.52 -2.59 20.17
CA GLU A 86 6.02 -3.88 20.66
C GLU A 86 5.20 -4.65 19.62
N ASN A 87 4.43 -3.97 18.76
CA ASN A 87 3.44 -4.61 17.90
C ASN A 87 3.86 -4.79 16.43
N PHE A 88 4.78 -3.96 15.90
CA PHE A 88 5.02 -3.89 14.45
C PHE A 88 6.49 -3.99 14.01
N LEU A 89 7.45 -3.90 14.93
CA LEU A 89 8.85 -3.72 14.52
C LEU A 89 9.64 -5.01 14.24
N SER A 90 9.11 -6.20 14.48
CA SER A 90 9.83 -7.43 14.10
C SER A 90 9.58 -7.82 12.62
N PRO A 91 8.35 -7.76 12.08
CA PRO A 91 8.09 -8.24 10.71
C PRO A 91 8.27 -7.20 9.58
N ASP A 92 7.78 -5.97 9.76
CA ASP A 92 7.89 -4.91 8.72
C ASP A 92 9.35 -4.52 8.45
N ARG A 93 10.22 -4.64 9.46
CA ARG A 93 11.66 -4.39 9.35
C ARG A 93 12.37 -5.44 8.50
N GLU A 94 12.00 -6.70 8.67
CA GLU A 94 12.63 -7.82 7.94
C GLU A 94 12.14 -7.94 6.48
N HIS A 95 10.98 -7.36 6.12
CA HIS A 95 10.36 -7.60 4.80
C HIS A 95 9.93 -6.34 4.03
N GLY A 96 9.47 -5.28 4.69
CA GLY A 96 8.99 -4.06 4.05
C GLY A 96 10.13 -3.20 3.46
N LEU A 97 11.18 -2.97 4.24
CA LEU A 97 12.36 -2.22 3.78
C LEU A 97 13.09 -2.90 2.61
N PRO A 98 13.38 -4.22 2.65
CA PRO A 98 13.93 -4.94 1.50
C PRO A 98 13.10 -4.77 0.21
N ARG A 99 11.77 -4.80 0.30
CA ARG A 99 10.91 -4.66 -0.89
C ARG A 99 10.93 -3.25 -1.48
N ARG A 100 10.94 -2.22 -0.62
CA ARG A 100 11.07 -0.82 -1.06
C ARG A 100 12.42 -0.56 -1.73
N ILE A 101 13.49 -1.13 -1.17
CA ILE A 101 14.83 -1.09 -1.76
C ILE A 101 14.82 -1.80 -3.12
N GLU A 102 14.21 -2.97 -3.24
CA GLU A 102 14.09 -3.65 -4.54
C GLU A 102 13.29 -2.89 -5.58
N PHE A 103 12.20 -2.24 -5.17
CA PHE A 103 11.41 -1.41 -6.07
C PHE A 103 12.23 -0.23 -6.59
N MET A 104 12.98 0.44 -5.72
CA MET A 104 13.93 1.48 -6.12
C MET A 104 15.00 0.94 -7.08
N LEU A 105 15.58 -0.21 -6.76
CA LEU A 105 16.64 -0.85 -7.56
C LEU A 105 16.13 -1.49 -8.87
N TRP A 106 14.82 -1.63 -9.01
CA TRP A 106 14.19 -2.00 -10.28
C TRP A 106 14.15 -0.81 -11.23
N ALA A 107 13.92 0.41 -10.74
CA ALA A 107 13.95 1.61 -11.57
C ALA A 107 15.36 1.97 -12.04
N GLU A 108 16.34 1.98 -11.13
CA GLU A 108 17.75 2.22 -11.50
C GLU A 108 18.77 1.60 -10.52
N PRO A 109 19.96 1.17 -11.00
CA PRO A 109 21.04 0.74 -10.12
C PRO A 109 21.57 1.89 -9.24
N ALA A 110 21.48 1.72 -7.92
CA ALA A 110 21.85 2.72 -6.93
C ALA A 110 23.00 2.29 -6.02
N SER A 111 23.77 3.25 -5.49
CA SER A 111 24.78 3.00 -4.46
C SER A 111 24.15 2.93 -3.06
N ALA A 112 24.80 2.29 -2.09
CA ALA A 112 24.33 2.27 -0.70
C ALA A 112 24.08 3.68 -0.14
N ALA A 113 24.96 4.64 -0.47
CA ALA A 113 24.79 6.04 -0.07
C ALA A 113 23.52 6.66 -0.65
N ARG A 114 23.21 6.39 -1.93
CA ARG A 114 21.98 6.89 -2.57
C ARG A 114 20.73 6.26 -1.96
N ILE A 115 20.77 4.96 -1.66
CA ILE A 115 19.68 4.24 -0.98
C ILE A 115 19.42 4.84 0.40
N LYS A 116 20.47 5.07 1.20
CA LYS A 116 20.37 5.72 2.53
C LYS A 116 19.81 7.13 2.46
N GLN A 117 20.13 7.90 1.41
CA GLN A 117 19.56 9.22 1.18
C GLN A 117 18.08 9.18 0.80
N THR A 118 17.64 8.14 0.07
CA THR A 118 16.24 7.97 -0.32
C THR A 118 15.38 7.52 0.86
N PHE A 119 15.87 6.56 1.65
CA PHE A 119 15.13 5.98 2.78
C PHE A 119 15.44 6.69 4.10
N THR A 120 15.03 7.96 4.19
CA THR A 120 15.25 8.77 5.41
C THR A 120 14.44 8.31 6.62
N ASP A 121 13.48 7.40 6.42
CA ASP A 121 12.61 6.84 7.46
C ASP A 121 13.15 5.55 8.10
N ALA A 122 14.31 5.06 7.65
CA ALA A 122 14.99 3.87 8.18
C ALA A 122 16.38 4.22 8.71
N ALA A 123 16.84 3.52 9.76
CA ALA A 123 18.20 3.70 10.26
C ALA A 123 19.22 3.14 9.26
N GLU A 124 20.39 3.76 9.13
CA GLU A 124 21.43 3.29 8.19
C GLU A 124 21.80 1.82 8.38
N ALA A 125 21.86 1.37 9.64
CA ALA A 125 22.15 -0.03 9.98
C ALA A 125 21.05 -0.99 9.50
N GLU A 126 19.77 -0.58 9.55
CA GLU A 126 18.64 -1.37 9.06
C GLU A 126 18.69 -1.48 7.52
N ILE A 127 19.12 -0.41 6.83
CA ILE A 127 19.31 -0.41 5.38
C ILE A 127 20.45 -1.36 4.98
N ASP A 128 21.57 -1.33 5.70
CA ASP A 128 22.70 -2.21 5.45
C ASP A 128 22.33 -3.69 5.65
N GLU A 129 21.54 -4.01 6.69
CA GLU A 129 21.00 -5.35 6.95
C GLU A 129 20.02 -5.82 5.87
N ALA A 130 19.13 -4.93 5.42
CA ALA A 130 18.20 -5.22 4.33
C ALA A 130 18.95 -5.53 3.02
N LEU A 131 19.98 -4.74 2.67
CA LEU A 131 20.83 -4.99 1.50
C LEU A 131 21.54 -6.34 1.58
N ALA A 132 22.11 -6.68 2.73
CA ALA A 132 22.75 -7.98 2.95
C ALA A 132 21.77 -9.14 2.77
N THR A 133 20.54 -9.00 3.30
CA THR A 133 19.47 -9.99 3.17
C THR A 133 19.06 -10.20 1.72
N LEU A 134 18.86 -9.12 0.97
CA LEU A 134 18.49 -9.18 -0.45
C LEU A 134 19.58 -9.82 -1.32
N GLU A 135 20.84 -9.52 -1.03
CA GLU A 135 22.00 -10.09 -1.72
C GLU A 135 22.14 -11.59 -1.39
N ALA A 136 21.99 -11.98 -0.12
CA ALA A 136 22.01 -13.37 0.30
C ALA A 136 20.86 -14.20 -0.31
N GLN A 137 19.69 -13.58 -0.51
CA GLN A 137 18.56 -14.19 -1.21
C GLN A 137 18.72 -14.21 -2.74
N GLY A 138 19.81 -13.64 -3.29
CA GLY A 138 20.06 -13.56 -4.72
C GLY A 138 19.11 -12.66 -5.49
N ARG A 139 18.39 -11.76 -4.80
CA ARG A 139 17.38 -10.87 -5.39
C ARG A 139 17.99 -9.56 -5.90
N ILE A 140 19.13 -9.16 -5.34
CA ILE A 140 19.98 -8.08 -5.84
C ILE A 140 21.42 -8.56 -5.96
N ARG A 141 22.23 -7.87 -6.76
CA ARG A 141 23.66 -8.12 -6.86
C ARG A 141 24.45 -6.82 -6.88
N ARG A 142 25.71 -6.92 -6.45
CA ARG A 142 26.67 -5.82 -6.58
C ARG A 142 27.20 -5.74 -8.01
N THR A 143 27.17 -4.56 -8.59
CA THR A 143 27.88 -4.23 -9.82
C THR A 143 29.01 -3.24 -9.58
N HIS A 144 30.14 -3.57 -10.19
CA HIS A 144 31.34 -2.75 -10.18
C HIS A 144 31.47 -1.96 -11.49
N LYS A 145 30.40 -1.28 -11.92
CA LYS A 145 30.48 -0.32 -13.03
C LYS A 145 31.12 0.98 -12.50
N GLY A 146 32.45 0.99 -12.39
CA GLY A 146 33.25 2.16 -11.98
C GLY A 146 33.81 2.08 -10.55
N ARG A 147 34.14 3.24 -9.95
CA ARG A 147 34.78 3.34 -8.60
C ARG A 147 33.85 3.04 -7.43
N THR A 148 32.53 3.06 -7.63
CA THR A 148 31.54 2.92 -6.56
C THR A 148 30.73 1.67 -6.77
N VAL A 149 30.60 0.84 -5.72
CA VAL A 149 29.73 -0.34 -5.74
C VAL A 149 28.28 0.13 -5.86
N ARG A 150 27.60 -0.35 -6.90
CA ARG A 150 26.15 -0.18 -7.06
C ARG A 150 25.46 -1.51 -6.82
N TYR A 151 24.21 -1.45 -6.40
CA TYR A 151 23.32 -2.59 -6.32
C TYR A 151 22.39 -2.52 -7.52
N GLU A 152 22.12 -3.66 -8.15
CA GLU A 152 21.10 -3.81 -9.17
C GLU A 152 20.26 -5.06 -8.88
N ARG A 153 19.00 -5.05 -9.27
CA ARG A 153 18.11 -6.19 -9.08
C ARG A 153 18.46 -7.35 -10.02
N VAL A 154 18.35 -8.58 -9.54
CA VAL A 154 18.60 -9.80 -10.32
C VAL A 154 17.29 -10.26 -10.96
N GLY A 155 17.16 -10.03 -12.28
CA GLY A 155 16.03 -10.47 -13.10
C GLY A 155 14.89 -9.45 -13.22
N ALA A 156 14.25 -9.41 -14.40
CA ALA A 156 13.16 -8.49 -14.72
C ALA A 156 11.80 -8.86 -14.08
N LYS A 157 11.64 -10.10 -13.58
CA LYS A 157 10.34 -10.61 -13.13
C LYS A 157 10.13 -10.36 -11.63
N ALA A 158 9.32 -9.36 -11.28
CA ALA A 158 8.81 -9.12 -9.92
C ALA A 158 7.63 -10.05 -9.60
N VAL A 159 7.88 -11.35 -9.50
CA VAL A 159 6.87 -12.28 -8.97
C VAL A 159 7.23 -12.61 -7.52
N LEU A 160 6.66 -11.83 -6.61
CA LEU A 160 6.68 -12.10 -5.17
C LEU A 160 5.69 -13.23 -4.86
N VAL A 161 6.17 -14.47 -4.82
CA VAL A 161 5.45 -15.54 -4.14
C VAL A 161 6.38 -16.17 -3.12
N GLN A 162 6.25 -15.73 -1.86
CA GLN A 162 6.59 -16.56 -0.71
C GLN A 162 5.46 -16.46 0.33
N ASP A 163 5.04 -17.63 0.79
CA ASP A 163 3.93 -17.83 1.72
C ASP A 163 4.46 -17.75 3.15
N GLN A 164 3.93 -16.80 3.93
CA GLN A 164 3.83 -16.76 5.39
C GLN A 164 3.22 -15.38 5.68
N MET A 165 1.94 -15.36 6.07
CA MET A 165 1.07 -14.24 6.50
C MET A 165 1.60 -12.79 6.45
N LEU A 166 2.79 -12.51 6.95
CA LEU A 166 3.51 -11.24 6.90
C LEU A 166 3.70 -10.68 5.49
N ALA A 167 4.10 -11.51 4.52
CA ALA A 167 4.21 -11.07 3.14
C ALA A 167 2.85 -10.59 2.57
N ARG A 168 1.74 -11.14 3.09
CA ARG A 168 0.38 -10.73 2.74
C ARG A 168 -0.01 -9.40 3.40
N ILE A 169 0.42 -9.16 4.63
CA ILE A 169 0.25 -7.87 5.33
C ILE A 169 1.05 -6.78 4.62
N ASP A 170 2.30 -7.05 4.24
CA ASP A 170 3.09 -6.10 3.45
C ASP A 170 2.46 -5.84 2.07
N GLY A 171 1.95 -6.90 1.42
CA GLY A 171 1.21 -6.79 0.17
C GLY A 171 -0.02 -5.90 0.31
N LEU A 172 -0.75 -6.03 1.42
CA LEU A 172 -1.88 -5.18 1.78
C LEU A 172 -1.44 -3.74 2.03
N ASN A 173 -0.35 -3.50 2.75
CA ASN A 173 0.19 -2.16 3.01
C ASN A 173 0.57 -1.45 1.69
N ASN A 174 1.24 -2.15 0.77
CA ASN A 174 1.57 -1.63 -0.55
C ASN A 174 0.33 -1.31 -1.37
N LEU A 175 -0.67 -2.21 -1.35
CA LEU A 175 -1.92 -1.98 -2.04
C LEU A 175 -2.64 -0.74 -1.51
N LEU A 176 -2.79 -0.63 -0.19
CA LEU A 176 -3.47 0.51 0.43
C LEU A 176 -2.69 1.82 0.24
N GLY A 177 -1.35 1.76 0.19
CA GLY A 177 -0.49 2.87 -0.22
C GLY A 177 -0.80 3.32 -1.64
N ASN A 178 -0.81 2.40 -2.61
CA ASN A 178 -1.15 2.72 -4.00
C ASN A 178 -2.58 3.30 -4.13
N VAL A 179 -3.55 2.78 -3.36
CA VAL A 179 -4.91 3.34 -3.34
C VAL A 179 -4.88 4.77 -2.79
N ALA A 180 -4.12 5.04 -1.73
CA ALA A 180 -3.98 6.39 -1.18
C ALA A 180 -3.34 7.35 -2.19
N ASP A 181 -2.30 6.92 -2.90
CA ASP A 181 -1.62 7.72 -3.94
C ASP A 181 -2.58 8.05 -5.09
N VAL A 182 -3.33 7.06 -5.58
CA VAL A 182 -4.33 7.25 -6.65
C VAL A 182 -5.47 8.16 -6.21
N VAL A 183 -5.96 8.02 -4.97
CA VAL A 183 -7.00 8.91 -4.41
C VAL A 183 -6.47 10.34 -4.30
N HIS A 184 -5.26 10.52 -3.76
CA HIS A 184 -4.64 11.84 -3.66
C HIS A 184 -4.43 12.46 -5.03
N ALA A 185 -3.84 11.72 -5.97
CA ALA A 185 -3.62 12.18 -7.32
C ALA A 185 -4.94 12.61 -7.99
N ARG A 186 -5.98 11.79 -7.92
CA ARG A 186 -7.23 12.02 -8.65
C ARG A 186 -8.12 13.11 -8.06
N PHE A 187 -8.13 13.24 -6.74
CA PHE A 187 -9.10 14.10 -6.04
C PHE A 187 -8.48 15.34 -5.40
N VAL A 188 -7.18 15.35 -5.11
CA VAL A 188 -6.52 16.43 -4.37
C VAL A 188 -5.49 17.16 -5.23
N ALA A 189 -4.63 16.42 -5.92
CA ALA A 189 -3.70 17.03 -6.87
C ALA A 189 -4.46 17.48 -8.13
N GLU A 190 -4.03 18.58 -8.76
CA GLU A 190 -4.34 18.86 -10.16
C GLU A 190 -3.67 17.77 -11.01
N SER A 191 -4.31 16.61 -11.13
CA SER A 191 -3.61 15.43 -11.64
C SER A 191 -3.23 15.54 -13.11
N PRO A 192 -2.02 15.10 -13.49
CA PRO A 192 -1.73 14.76 -14.88
C PRO A 192 -2.67 13.64 -15.38
N PRO A 193 -2.94 13.53 -16.70
CA PRO A 193 -3.92 12.61 -17.30
C PRO A 193 -3.65 11.10 -17.08
N GLU A 194 -2.57 10.74 -16.40
CA GLU A 194 -2.00 9.40 -16.32
C GLU A 194 -2.50 8.58 -15.12
N SER A 195 -3.12 9.24 -14.12
CA SER A 195 -3.71 8.57 -12.95
C SER A 195 -4.92 7.69 -13.33
N PHE A 196 -4.70 6.37 -13.38
CA PHE A 196 -5.71 5.39 -13.81
C PHE A 196 -6.35 4.64 -12.63
N ALA A 197 -7.64 4.87 -12.40
CA ALA A 197 -8.45 4.11 -11.45
C ALA A 197 -9.76 3.67 -12.12
N ARG A 198 -9.99 2.36 -12.25
CA ARG A 198 -11.22 1.80 -12.80
C ARG A 198 -11.66 0.60 -11.99
N THR A 199 -12.94 0.60 -11.61
CA THR A 199 -13.60 -0.59 -11.07
C THR A 199 -14.35 -1.25 -12.22
N ILE A 200 -13.91 -2.45 -12.60
CA ILE A 200 -14.59 -3.27 -13.60
C ILE A 200 -15.35 -4.36 -12.86
N SER A 201 -16.69 -4.27 -12.89
CA SER A 201 -17.58 -5.30 -12.34
C SER A 201 -18.10 -6.17 -13.48
N LEU A 202 -17.84 -7.47 -13.43
CA LEU A 202 -18.34 -8.43 -14.42
C LEU A 202 -18.76 -9.75 -13.77
N ARG A 203 -19.62 -10.50 -14.46
CA ARG A 203 -20.00 -11.87 -14.06
C ARG A 203 -19.15 -12.85 -14.86
N VAL A 204 -18.48 -13.76 -14.16
CA VAL A 204 -17.65 -14.83 -14.73
C VAL A 204 -18.10 -16.15 -14.12
N ARG A 205 -18.15 -17.23 -14.92
CA ARG A 205 -18.43 -18.56 -14.35
C ARG A 205 -17.25 -19.06 -13.53
N LYS A 206 -17.50 -19.90 -12.52
CA LYS A 206 -16.44 -20.37 -11.60
C LYS A 206 -15.30 -21.10 -12.31
N ASP A 207 -15.62 -21.87 -13.34
CA ASP A 207 -14.68 -22.61 -14.19
C ASP A 207 -13.87 -21.70 -15.12
N GLU A 208 -14.40 -20.53 -15.48
CA GLU A 208 -13.73 -19.53 -16.31
C GLU A 208 -12.74 -18.64 -15.52
N LEU A 209 -12.69 -18.75 -14.19
CA LEU A 209 -11.72 -18.00 -13.37
C LEU A 209 -10.26 -18.31 -13.75
N ARG A 210 -9.98 -19.55 -14.21
CA ARG A 210 -8.64 -19.90 -14.70
C ARG A 210 -8.29 -19.13 -15.98
N HIS A 211 -9.27 -18.90 -16.84
CA HIS A 211 -9.09 -18.12 -18.06
C HIS A 211 -8.90 -16.63 -17.75
N LEU A 212 -9.63 -16.10 -16.76
CA LEU A 212 -9.40 -14.73 -16.30
C LEU A 212 -7.97 -14.54 -15.77
N ARG A 213 -7.44 -15.54 -15.05
CA ARG A 213 -6.04 -15.55 -14.61
C ARG A 213 -5.07 -15.63 -15.79
N SER A 214 -5.36 -16.46 -16.80
CA SER A 214 -4.49 -16.57 -17.98
C SER A 214 -4.45 -15.26 -18.78
N LEU A 215 -5.54 -14.49 -18.83
CA LEU A 215 -5.49 -13.15 -19.44
C LEU A 215 -4.50 -12.19 -18.76
N TYR A 216 -4.34 -12.31 -17.44
CA TYR A 216 -3.29 -11.56 -16.74
C TYR A 216 -1.90 -12.07 -17.15
N ASP A 217 -1.67 -13.38 -17.06
CA ASP A 217 -0.35 -13.99 -17.28
C ASP A 217 0.10 -13.90 -18.76
N ASP A 218 -0.81 -14.10 -19.72
CA ASP A 218 -0.51 -14.25 -21.15
C ASP A 218 -0.60 -12.92 -21.90
N VAL A 219 -1.42 -11.97 -21.44
CA VAL A 219 -1.65 -10.71 -22.18
C VAL A 219 -1.10 -9.54 -21.42
N LEU A 220 -1.61 -9.32 -20.20
CA LEU A 220 -1.25 -8.12 -19.47
C LEU A 220 0.22 -8.14 -19.05
N TRP A 221 0.71 -9.25 -18.52
CA TRP A 221 2.09 -9.37 -18.06
C TRP A 221 3.11 -9.26 -19.20
N GLU A 222 2.79 -9.75 -20.39
CA GLU A 222 3.64 -9.54 -21.58
C GLU A 222 3.66 -8.07 -22.02
N VAL A 223 2.54 -7.37 -21.95
CA VAL A 223 2.49 -5.93 -22.23
C VAL A 223 3.31 -5.15 -21.21
N LEU A 224 3.15 -5.44 -19.92
CA LEU A 224 3.88 -4.76 -18.85
C LEU A 224 5.40 -4.96 -18.96
N GLN A 225 5.85 -6.18 -19.28
CA GLN A 225 7.27 -6.43 -19.54
C GLN A 225 7.81 -5.61 -20.71
N ARG A 226 7.08 -5.53 -21.82
CA ARG A 226 7.52 -4.72 -22.97
C ARG A 226 7.57 -3.23 -22.65
N LEU A 227 6.62 -2.71 -21.87
CA LEU A 227 6.64 -1.33 -21.40
C LEU A 227 7.84 -1.07 -20.48
N ASP A 228 8.13 -2.00 -19.55
CA ASP A 228 9.29 -1.93 -18.66
C ASP A 228 10.62 -1.96 -19.44
N GLU A 229 10.77 -2.89 -20.38
CA GLU A 229 11.96 -2.98 -21.25
C GLU A 229 12.15 -1.72 -22.10
N SER A 230 11.06 -1.14 -22.61
CA SER A 230 11.10 0.11 -23.36
C SER A 230 11.50 1.29 -22.47
N ALA A 231 10.99 1.37 -21.24
CA ALA A 231 11.34 2.41 -20.27
C ALA A 231 12.81 2.34 -19.85
N HIS A 232 13.35 1.12 -19.70
CA HIS A 232 14.78 0.90 -19.44
C HIS A 232 15.69 1.39 -20.58
N ALA A 233 15.20 1.41 -21.82
CA ALA A 233 15.96 1.88 -22.98
C ALA A 233 15.98 3.41 -23.13
N ALA A 234 15.03 4.12 -22.51
CA ALA A 234 14.90 5.58 -22.53
C ALA A 234 14.56 6.13 -21.13
N PRO A 235 15.50 6.04 -20.16
CA PRO A 235 15.21 6.33 -18.75
C PRO A 235 14.89 7.81 -18.46
N GLU A 236 15.31 8.73 -19.34
CA GLU A 236 14.98 10.16 -19.21
C GLU A 236 13.49 10.52 -19.38
N ASP A 237 12.69 9.63 -19.97
CA ASP A 237 11.25 9.80 -20.21
C ASP A 237 10.42 8.69 -19.54
N ALA A 238 11.00 8.04 -18.51
CA ALA A 238 10.40 6.91 -17.82
C ALA A 238 9.73 7.34 -16.51
N GLU A 239 8.46 6.98 -16.34
CA GLU A 239 7.75 7.08 -15.07
C GLU A 239 7.70 5.74 -14.34
N THR A 240 7.93 5.78 -13.03
CA THR A 240 7.81 4.60 -12.17
C THR A 240 6.37 4.45 -11.69
N LEU A 241 5.70 3.38 -12.12
CA LEU A 241 4.28 3.13 -11.83
C LEU A 241 4.09 1.91 -10.94
N SER A 242 3.19 2.02 -9.97
CA SER A 242 2.70 0.90 -9.18
C SER A 242 1.31 0.47 -9.64
N LEU A 243 1.19 -0.68 -10.31
CA LEU A 243 -0.10 -1.23 -10.73
C LEU A 243 -0.60 -2.29 -9.74
N SER A 244 -1.83 -2.12 -9.26
CA SER A 244 -2.51 -3.11 -8.42
C SER A 244 -3.81 -3.56 -9.08
N ILE A 245 -3.93 -4.87 -9.33
CA ILE A 245 -5.14 -5.48 -9.91
C ILE A 245 -5.75 -6.39 -8.86
N LEU A 246 -7.03 -6.16 -8.59
CA LEU A 246 -7.76 -6.85 -7.54
C LEU A 246 -9.04 -7.45 -8.11
N TRP A 247 -9.34 -8.67 -7.69
CA TRP A 247 -10.67 -9.24 -7.84
C TRP A 247 -11.00 -10.03 -6.58
N SER A 248 -12.29 -10.05 -6.24
CA SER A 248 -12.84 -10.84 -5.15
C SER A 248 -14.25 -11.24 -5.54
N PRO A 249 -14.76 -12.41 -5.10
CA PRO A 249 -16.18 -12.71 -5.23
C PRO A 249 -17.01 -11.55 -4.67
N HIS A 250 -18.04 -11.14 -5.41
CA HIS A 250 -18.92 -10.07 -4.97
C HIS A 250 -19.51 -10.41 -3.58
N ALA A 251 -19.65 -9.38 -2.75
CA ALA A 251 -20.19 -9.47 -1.39
C ALA A 251 -19.53 -10.55 -0.51
N HIS A 252 -18.25 -10.90 -0.72
CA HIS A 252 -17.59 -11.94 0.09
C HIS A 252 -17.54 -11.56 1.58
N LEU A 253 -17.13 -10.33 1.89
CA LEU A 253 -17.04 -9.83 3.26
C LEU A 253 -18.41 -9.59 3.90
N GLU A 254 -19.38 -9.11 3.12
CA GLU A 254 -20.77 -8.89 3.58
C GLU A 254 -21.41 -10.22 4.01
N ARG A 255 -21.25 -11.28 3.21
CA ARG A 255 -21.73 -12.62 3.56
C ARG A 255 -21.10 -13.18 4.85
N LEU A 256 -19.83 -12.84 5.13
CA LEU A 256 -19.17 -13.24 6.39
C LEU A 256 -19.74 -12.48 7.58
N LEU A 257 -20.02 -11.19 7.41
CA LEU A 257 -20.65 -10.35 8.44
C LEU A 257 -22.09 -10.79 8.75
N GLU A 258 -22.84 -11.19 7.73
CA GLU A 258 -24.18 -11.75 7.88
C GLU A 258 -24.14 -13.10 8.61
N ALA A 259 -23.28 -14.03 8.18
CA ALA A 259 -23.14 -15.34 8.82
C ALA A 259 -22.65 -15.30 10.27
N GLY A 260 -21.95 -14.24 10.68
CA GLY A 260 -21.58 -14.01 12.07
C GLY A 260 -22.77 -13.62 12.96
N ARG A 261 -23.72 -12.84 12.42
CA ARG A 261 -24.92 -12.41 13.17
C ARG A 261 -25.88 -13.56 13.45
N ASP A 262 -26.00 -14.49 12.52
CA ASP A 262 -26.91 -15.63 12.67
C ASP A 262 -26.45 -16.58 13.79
N ARG A 263 -25.13 -16.69 14.04
CA ARG A 263 -24.58 -17.51 15.13
C ARG A 263 -24.81 -16.90 16.52
N ASP A 264 -24.72 -15.58 16.64
CA ASP A 264 -24.97 -14.87 17.91
C ASP A 264 -26.48 -14.84 18.27
N GLY A 265 -27.35 -15.08 17.28
CA GLY A 265 -28.80 -15.21 17.47
C GLY A 265 -29.23 -16.57 17.99
N GLU A 266 -28.59 -17.66 17.55
CA GLU A 266 -28.93 -19.03 17.98
C GLU A 266 -28.49 -19.34 19.43
N GLU A 267 -27.44 -18.70 19.96
CA GLU A 267 -27.01 -18.87 21.36
C GLU A 267 -27.92 -18.17 22.39
N ASN A 268 -28.82 -17.29 21.97
CA ASN A 268 -29.72 -16.55 22.88
C ASN A 268 -31.15 -17.10 22.96
N ASP A 269 -31.51 -18.09 22.14
CA ASP A 269 -32.85 -18.69 22.16
C ASP A 269 -32.98 -19.93 23.08
N ASP A 270 -31.89 -20.32 23.77
CA ASP A 270 -31.83 -21.47 24.69
C ASP A 270 -31.76 -21.08 26.20
N VAL A 271 -32.23 -19.87 26.59
CA VAL A 271 -32.33 -19.44 28.01
C VAL A 271 -33.77 -19.16 28.44
#